data_AF-A0A5E4GIG3-F1
#
_entry.id   AF-A0A5E4GIG3-F1
#
_cell.length_a   1.000
_cell.length_b   1.000
_cell.length_c   1.000
_cell.angle_alpha   90.00
_cell.angle_beta   90.00
_cell.angle_gamma   90.00
#
_symmetry.space_group_name_H-M   'P 1'
#
loop_
_entity.id
_entity.type
_entity.pdbx_description
1 polymer ?
#
loop_
_entity_poly.entity_id
_entity_poly.type
_entity_poly.pdbx_seq_one_letter_code
_entity_poly.pdbx_strand_id
1 'polypeptide(L)'
;TNYNLEDLDDKSLTYVNRLFSKRYKHWKSDLHHHFEAFDDPEVALQVGCPKKFERQEDSWAWLYAHFQAPDFVNKAKVNKGNRKKKTLLHYSGSRPFSYRMDARR
;
A
#
# COMPACT_ATOMS: atom_id res chain seq x y z
N THR A 1 -17.04 17.39 -6.86
CA THR A 1 -17.14 18.36 -5.76
C THR A 1 -15.75 18.86 -5.46
N ASN A 2 -15.50 20.16 -5.62
CA ASN A 2 -14.22 20.79 -5.25
C ASN A 2 -14.36 21.25 -3.81
N TYR A 3 -13.79 20.49 -2.88
CA TYR A 3 -13.84 20.83 -1.45
C TYR A 3 -12.76 21.87 -1.18
N ASN A 4 -13.14 23.07 -0.72
CA ASN A 4 -12.17 24.02 -0.22
C ASN A 4 -11.58 23.47 1.09
N LEU A 5 -10.26 23.25 1.11
CA LEU A 5 -9.53 22.77 2.28
C LEU A 5 -8.76 23.90 2.98
N GLU A 6 -8.81 25.12 2.46
CA GLU A 6 -8.06 26.28 2.97
C GLU A 6 -8.56 26.75 4.34
N ASP A 7 -9.84 26.51 4.65
CA ASP A 7 -10.48 26.93 5.91
C ASP A 7 -10.38 25.89 7.05
N LEU A 8 -9.61 24.81 6.86
CA LEU A 8 -9.42 23.80 7.90
C LEU A 8 -8.44 24.28 8.97
N ASP A 9 -8.80 24.09 10.24
CA ASP A 9 -7.85 24.26 11.34
C ASP A 9 -6.73 23.20 11.28
N ASP A 10 -5.59 23.49 11.91
CA ASP A 10 -4.41 22.62 11.88
C ASP A 10 -4.67 21.18 12.33
N LYS A 11 -5.54 20.97 13.33
CA LYS A 11 -5.86 19.61 13.82
C LYS A 11 -6.68 18.85 12.78
N SER A 12 -7.66 19.51 12.18
CA SER A 12 -8.48 18.95 11.10
C SER A 12 -7.64 18.65 9.86
N LEU A 13 -6.76 19.56 9.46
CA LEU A 13 -5.83 19.36 8.35
C LEU A 13 -4.89 18.17 8.60
N THR A 14 -4.33 18.08 9.81
CA THR A 14 -3.48 16.94 10.20
C THR A 14 -4.25 15.62 10.14
N TYR A 15 -5.48 15.61 10.65
CA TYR A 15 -6.32 14.41 10.64
C TYR A 15 -6.64 13.95 9.21
N VAL A 16 -7.03 14.89 8.34
CA VAL A 16 -7.35 14.64 6.94
C VAL A 16 -6.12 14.16 6.17
N ASN A 17 -4.97 14.81 6.33
CA ASN A 17 -3.71 14.38 5.72
C ASN A 17 -3.29 12.98 6.16
N ARG A 18 -3.50 12.63 7.43
CA ARG A 18 -3.28 11.27 7.93
C ARG A 18 -4.21 10.27 7.24
N LEU A 19 -5.48 10.60 7.06
CA LEU A 19 -6.45 9.75 6.38
C LEU A 19 -6.10 9.55 4.90
N PHE A 20 -5.76 10.63 4.19
CA PHE A 20 -5.30 10.55 2.80
C PHE A 20 -4.01 9.75 2.67
N SER A 21 -3.03 9.98 3.54
CA SER A 21 -1.79 9.22 3.55
C SER A 21 -2.03 7.72 3.75
N LYS A 22 -2.95 7.33 4.64
CA LYS A 22 -3.33 5.94 4.84
C LYS A 22 -4.02 5.36 3.59
N ARG A 23 -4.99 6.09 3.03
CA ARG A 23 -5.71 5.65 1.83
C ARG A 23 -4.76 5.50 0.64
N TYR A 24 -3.85 6.45 0.44
CA TYR A 24 -2.81 6.41 -0.59
C TYR A 24 -1.89 5.21 -0.43
N LYS A 25 -1.43 4.93 0.81
CA LYS A 25 -0.59 3.74 1.08
C LYS A 25 -1.31 2.44 0.76
N HIS A 26 -2.58 2.30 1.14
CA HIS A 26 -3.38 1.11 0.81
C HIS A 26 -3.58 0.98 -0.69
N TRP A 27 -4.00 2.06 -1.36
CA TRP A 27 -4.18 2.09 -2.81
C TRP A 27 -2.91 1.70 -3.56
N LYS A 28 -1.76 2.29 -3.21
CA LYS A 28 -0.47 1.95 -3.83
C LYS A 28 -0.05 0.51 -3.56
N SER A 29 -0.31 -0.01 -2.35
CA SER A 29 -0.04 -1.40 -1.99
C SER A 29 -0.88 -2.37 -2.82
N ASP A 30 -2.19 -2.15 -2.90
CA ASP A 30 -3.11 -2.98 -3.68
C ASP A 30 -2.69 -3.07 -5.15
N LEU A 31 -2.29 -1.94 -5.75
CA LEU A 31 -1.82 -1.88 -7.13
C LEU A 31 -0.48 -2.59 -7.31
N HIS A 32 0.44 -2.46 -6.35
CA HIS A 32 1.71 -3.18 -6.41
C HIS A 32 1.52 -4.70 -6.31
N HIS A 33 0.60 -5.18 -5.48
CA HIS A 33 0.28 -6.62 -5.42
C HIS A 33 -0.32 -7.12 -6.74
N HIS A 34 -1.14 -6.30 -7.41
CA HIS A 34 -1.64 -6.64 -8.73
C HIS A 34 -0.51 -6.73 -9.76
N PHE A 35 0.41 -5.76 -9.75
CA PHE A 35 1.60 -5.78 -10.60
C PHE A 35 2.47 -7.02 -10.36
N GLU A 36 2.75 -7.38 -9.10
CA GLU A 36 3.55 -8.56 -8.75
C GLU A 36 2.86 -9.90 -9.09
N ALA A 37 1.57 -9.92 -9.42
CA ALA A 37 0.87 -11.14 -9.82
C ALA A 37 1.23 -11.60 -11.24
N PHE A 38 1.95 -10.79 -12.00
CA PHE A 38 2.41 -11.10 -13.35
C PHE A 38 3.92 -11.32 -13.35
N ASP A 39 4.36 -12.43 -13.95
CA ASP A 39 5.79 -12.71 -14.13
C ASP A 39 6.41 -11.82 -15.21
N ASP A 40 5.61 -11.47 -16.22
CA ASP A 40 6.00 -10.60 -17.32
C ASP A 40 5.33 -9.22 -17.17
N PRO A 41 6.11 -8.14 -17.01
CA PRO A 41 5.56 -6.81 -16.94
C PRO A 41 4.78 -6.40 -18.19
N GLU A 42 5.15 -6.86 -19.40
CA GLU A 42 4.40 -6.51 -20.62
C GLU A 42 2.98 -7.06 -20.57
N VAL A 43 2.80 -8.26 -20.00
CA VAL A 43 1.48 -8.86 -19.74
C VAL A 43 0.70 -8.03 -18.72
N ALA A 44 1.35 -7.53 -17.66
CA ALA A 44 0.70 -6.65 -16.67
C ALA A 44 0.20 -5.34 -17.29
N LEU A 45 0.93 -4.79 -18.27
CA LEU A 45 0.53 -3.58 -18.98
C LEU A 45 -0.69 -3.84 -19.88
N GLN A 46 -0.72 -4.98 -20.58
CA GLN A 46 -1.84 -5.37 -21.45
C GLN A 46 -3.11 -5.72 -20.69
N VAL A 47 -2.98 -6.39 -19.54
CA VAL A 47 -4.13 -6.72 -18.67
C VAL A 47 -4.75 -5.44 -18.08
N GLY A 48 -3.94 -4.39 -17.93
CA GLY A 48 -4.40 -3.05 -17.61
C GLY A 48 -4.75 -2.86 -16.13
N CYS A 49 -5.39 -1.72 -15.83
CA CYS A 49 -5.75 -1.35 -14.46
C CYS A 49 -6.84 -2.29 -13.92
N PRO A 50 -6.77 -2.78 -12.66
CA PRO A 50 -7.87 -3.54 -12.07
C PRO A 50 -9.20 -2.77 -12.18
N LYS A 51 -10.31 -3.46 -12.50
CA LYS A 51 -11.66 -2.85 -12.62
C LYS A 51 -12.05 -1.94 -11.45
N LYS A 52 -11.60 -2.25 -10.23
CA LYS A 52 -11.81 -1.39 -9.04
C LYS A 52 -11.16 0.01 -9.13
N PHE A 53 -10.30 0.22 -10.11
CA PHE A 53 -9.50 1.42 -10.36
C PHE A 53 -9.59 1.91 -11.82
N GLU A 54 -10.56 1.41 -12.60
CA GLU A 54 -10.77 1.73 -14.03
C GLU A 54 -10.97 3.23 -14.29
N ARG A 55 -11.46 3.99 -13.31
CA ARG A 55 -11.54 5.47 -13.39
C ARG A 55 -10.18 6.19 -13.25
N GLN A 56 -9.08 5.46 -13.15
CA GLN A 56 -7.73 5.97 -12.94
C GLN A 56 -6.71 5.29 -13.88
N GLU A 57 -7.12 4.92 -15.09
CA GLU A 57 -6.27 4.25 -16.09
C GLU A 57 -4.98 5.04 -16.41
N ASP A 58 -5.04 6.36 -16.52
CA ASP A 58 -3.85 7.20 -16.72
C ASP A 58 -2.85 7.08 -15.56
N SER A 59 -3.34 6.75 -14.37
CA SER A 59 -2.49 6.50 -13.21
C SER A 59 -1.80 5.13 -13.29
N TRP A 60 -2.36 4.16 -14.04
CA TRP A 60 -1.78 2.82 -14.17
C TRP A 60 -0.49 2.83 -15.00
N ALA A 61 -0.49 3.47 -16.18
CA ALA A 61 0.69 3.55 -17.03
C ALA A 61 1.87 4.25 -16.31
N TRP A 62 1.59 5.34 -15.59
CA TRP A 62 2.59 6.02 -14.78
C TRP A 62 3.11 5.14 -13.63
N LEU A 63 2.22 4.43 -12.93
CA LEU A 63 2.60 3.53 -11.83
C LEU A 63 3.42 2.33 -12.31
N TYR A 64 3.10 1.79 -13.48
CA TYR A 64 3.87 0.71 -14.10
C TYR A 64 5.32 1.14 -14.35
N ALA A 65 5.52 2.29 -14.99
CA ALA A 65 6.85 2.88 -15.16
C ALA A 65 7.55 3.13 -13.81
N HIS A 66 6.80 3.57 -12.79
CA HIS A 66 7.34 3.77 -11.44
C HIS A 66 7.81 2.47 -10.78
N PHE A 67 7.09 1.36 -10.92
CA PHE A 67 7.48 0.07 -10.32
C PHE A 67 8.67 -0.57 -11.02
N GLN A 68 8.86 -0.30 -12.32
CA GLN A 68 10.04 -0.75 -13.07
C GLN A 68 11.27 0.12 -12.88
N ALA A 69 11.09 1.36 -12.43
CA ALA A 69 12.20 2.29 -12.24
C ALA A 69 13.30 1.65 -11.38
N PRO A 70 14.58 1.71 -11.80
CA PRO A 70 15.69 1.03 -11.11
C PRO A 70 15.76 1.38 -9.62
N ASP A 71 15.50 2.65 -9.28
CA ASP A 71 15.46 3.14 -7.89
C ASP A 71 14.41 2.43 -7.04
N PHE A 72 13.21 2.18 -7.61
CA PHE A 72 12.15 1.48 -6.92
C PHE A 72 12.52 0.01 -6.74
N VAL A 73 12.98 -0.66 -7.81
CA VAL A 73 13.37 -2.08 -7.80
C VAL A 73 14.49 -2.32 -6.77
N ASN A 74 15.49 -1.46 -6.73
CA ASN A 74 16.60 -1.55 -5.78
C ASN A 74 16.11 -1.40 -4.34
N LYS A 75 15.27 -0.39 -4.06
CA LYS A 75 14.67 -0.20 -2.73
C LYS A 75 13.79 -1.37 -2.32
N ALA A 76 12.97 -1.91 -3.24
CA ALA A 76 12.11 -3.05 -2.98
C ALA A 76 12.92 -4.30 -2.63
N LYS A 77 13.99 -4.59 -3.37
CA LYS A 77 14.93 -5.70 -3.08
C LYS A 77 15.56 -5.57 -1.70
N VAL A 78 16.09 -4.39 -1.36
CA VAL A 78 16.67 -4.10 -0.04
C VAL A 78 15.62 -4.25 1.07
N ASN A 79 14.43 -3.69 0.89
CA ASN A 79 13.33 -3.77 1.85
C ASN A 79 12.87 -5.21 2.10
N LYS A 80 12.79 -6.04 1.04
CA LYS A 80 12.44 -7.46 1.14
C LYS A 80 13.52 -8.22 1.94
N GLY A 81 14.79 -7.94 1.69
CA GLY A 81 15.91 -8.46 2.48
C GLY A 81 15.84 -8.05 3.95
N ASN A 82 15.62 -6.77 4.22
CA ASN A 82 15.48 -6.24 5.58
C ASN A 82 14.27 -6.85 6.31
N ARG A 83 13.14 -7.04 5.62
CA ARG A 83 11.94 -7.67 6.19
C ARG A 83 12.19 -9.14 6.56
N LYS A 84 12.94 -9.89 5.74
CA LYS A 84 13.35 -11.28 6.05
C LYS A 84 14.29 -11.36 7.26
N LYS A 85 15.14 -10.34 7.48
CA LYS A 85 16.06 -10.26 8.62
C LYS A 85 15.38 -9.88 9.94
N LYS A 86 14.12 -9.39 9.91
CA LYS A 86 13.37 -9.12 11.15
C LYS A 86 13.02 -10.44 11.84
N THR A 87 13.56 -10.65 13.03
CA THR A 87 13.28 -11.81 13.89
C THR A 87 11.93 -11.69 14.61
N LEU A 88 11.47 -10.46 14.85
CA LEU A 88 10.19 -10.20 15.49
C LEU A 88 9.07 -10.16 14.43
N LEU A 89 8.24 -11.20 14.42
CA LEU A 89 6.93 -11.16 13.77
C LEU A 89 6.07 -10.13 14.52
N HIS A 90 5.89 -8.94 13.93
CA HIS A 90 4.94 -7.96 14.43
C HIS A 90 3.51 -8.46 14.20
N TYR A 91 3.06 -9.42 15.00
CA TYR A 91 1.64 -9.59 15.32
C TYR A 91 1.24 -8.58 16.40
N SER A 92 1.57 -7.31 16.22
CA SER A 92 1.25 -6.27 17.20
C SER A 92 -0.24 -5.90 17.12
N GLY A 93 -1.09 -6.85 17.51
CA GLY A 93 -2.25 -6.63 18.35
C GLY A 93 -1.98 -7.35 19.66
N SER A 94 -2.44 -6.80 20.79
CA SER A 94 -2.60 -7.60 22.00
C SER A 94 -3.34 -8.87 21.62
N ARG A 95 -2.82 -10.06 21.98
CA ARG A 95 -3.62 -11.30 21.90
C ARG A 95 -4.99 -10.96 22.52
N PRO A 96 -6.11 -11.16 21.80
CA PRO A 96 -7.42 -10.92 22.37
C PRO A 96 -7.52 -11.68 23.70
N PHE A 97 -8.17 -11.09 24.69
CA PHE A 97 -8.27 -11.66 26.05
C PHE A 97 -8.67 -13.15 26.05
N SER A 98 -9.47 -13.59 25.07
CA SER A 98 -9.85 -14.99 24.86
C SER A 98 -8.66 -15.95 24.78
N TYR A 99 -7.60 -15.60 24.04
CA TYR A 99 -6.39 -16.45 23.92
C TYR A 99 -5.56 -16.56 25.22
N ARG A 100 -5.79 -15.68 26.22
CA ARG A 100 -5.15 -15.79 27.55
C ARG A 100 -5.93 -16.72 28.49
N MET A 101 -7.19 -17.01 28.21
CA MET A 101 -8.03 -17.88 29.04
C MET A 101 -7.84 -19.35 28.66
N ASP A 102 -7.66 -19.65 27.37
CA ASP A 102 -7.45 -21.03 26.90
C ASP A 102 -6.11 -21.63 27.33
N ALA A 103 -5.08 -20.81 27.58
CA ALA A 103 -3.77 -21.27 28.06
C ALA A 103 -3.75 -21.60 29.57
N ARG A 104 -4.89 -21.58 30.27
CA ARG A 104 -5.03 -21.88 31.70
C ARG A 104 -5.96 -23.06 31.99
N ARG A 105 -6.32 -23.86 30.99
CA ARG A 105 -7.01 -25.14 31.17
C ARG A 105 -6.10 -26.31 30.85
#